data_AF-A0A8T6IKW0-F1
#
_entry.id   AF-A0A8T6IKW0-F1
#
_cell.length_a   1.000
_cell.length_b   1.000
_cell.length_c   1.000
_cell.angle_alpha   90.00
_cell.angle_beta   90.00
_cell.angle_gamma   90.00
#
_symmetry.space_group_name_H-M   'P 1'
#
loop_
_entity.id
_entity.type
_entity.pdbx_description
1 polymer ?
#
loop_
_entity_poly.entity_id
_entity_poly.type
_entity_poly.pdbx_seq_one_letter_code
_entity_poly.pdbx_strand_id
1 'polypeptide(L)'
;MADRRPYSSIVVDGVEQAPSRAMLRPVGFESEDFDKPQVGIASTWSMVTPCNMHIDALAEAAAMGADEAGAKSVVFNTITVSDGISMGTPGMRY
;
A
#
# COMPACT_ATOMS: atom_id res chain seq x y z
N MET A 1 2.16 10.98 -24.67
CA MET A 1 2.28 10.96 -23.20
C MET A 1 2.73 9.57 -22.79
N ALA A 2 3.60 9.44 -21.80
CA ALA A 2 3.99 8.13 -21.28
C ALA A 2 2.77 7.40 -20.70
N ASP A 3 2.71 6.07 -20.86
CA ASP A 3 1.70 5.23 -20.24
C ASP A 3 1.76 5.42 -18.72
N ARG A 4 0.61 5.72 -18.10
CA ARG A 4 0.47 5.96 -16.67
C ARG A 4 0.25 4.65 -15.88
N ARG A 5 -0.06 3.54 -16.55
CA ARG A 5 -0.35 2.23 -15.93
C ARG A 5 0.56 1.12 -16.45
N PRO A 6 1.90 1.28 -16.48
CA PRO A 6 2.80 0.30 -17.09
C PRO A 6 2.81 -1.06 -16.36
N TYR A 7 2.37 -1.11 -15.10
CA TYR A 7 2.32 -2.32 -14.29
C TYR A 7 0.89 -2.75 -13.96
N SER A 8 0.00 -1.81 -13.59
CA SER A 8 -1.36 -2.16 -13.16
C SER A 8 -2.23 -2.65 -14.30
N SER A 9 -2.02 -2.18 -15.54
CA SER A 9 -2.74 -2.68 -16.72
C SER A 9 -2.59 -4.18 -16.92
N ILE A 10 -1.40 -4.73 -16.65
CA ILE A 10 -1.08 -6.17 -16.79
C ILE A 10 -2.00 -7.05 -15.92
N VAL A 11 -2.45 -6.52 -14.77
CA VAL A 11 -3.24 -7.29 -13.79
C VAL A 11 -4.73 -6.95 -13.80
N VAL A 12 -5.16 -5.94 -14.54
CA VAL A 12 -6.58 -5.52 -14.56
C VAL A 12 -7.21 -5.38 -15.95
N ASP A 13 -6.42 -5.25 -17.02
CA ASP A 13 -6.94 -5.13 -18.38
C ASP A 13 -7.13 -6.53 -19.01
N GLY A 14 -8.05 -6.65 -19.96
CA GLY A 14 -8.33 -7.91 -20.66
C GLY A 14 -9.35 -8.83 -19.97
N VAL A 15 -9.88 -9.79 -20.74
CA VAL A 15 -10.89 -10.74 -20.26
C VAL A 15 -10.25 -11.75 -19.31
N GLU A 16 -9.00 -12.11 -19.57
CA GLU A 16 -8.16 -13.00 -18.77
C GLU A 16 -7.94 -12.50 -17.34
N GLN A 17 -7.99 -11.18 -17.10
CA GLN A 17 -7.87 -10.58 -15.77
C GLN A 17 -9.20 -10.43 -15.02
N ALA A 18 -10.28 -11.07 -15.50
CA ALA A 18 -11.54 -11.12 -14.75
C ALA A 18 -11.39 -11.68 -13.32
N PRO A 19 -10.59 -12.73 -13.05
CA PRO A 19 -10.35 -13.21 -11.69
C PRO A 19 -9.61 -12.19 -10.80
N SER A 20 -8.61 -11.51 -11.36
CA SER A 20 -7.85 -10.48 -10.65
C SER A 20 -8.75 -9.31 -10.23
N ARG A 21 -9.59 -8.83 -11.17
CA ARG A 21 -10.61 -7.81 -10.85
C ARG A 21 -11.60 -8.30 -9.80
N ALA A 22 -12.02 -9.57 -9.84
CA ALA A 22 -12.92 -10.13 -8.84
C ALA A 22 -12.32 -10.12 -7.43
N MET A 23 -11.00 -10.33 -7.28
CA MET A 23 -10.30 -10.23 -5.99
C MET A 23 -10.10 -8.79 -5.51
N LEU A 24 -10.00 -7.83 -6.43
CA LEU A 24 -9.84 -6.41 -6.10
C LEU A 24 -11.15 -5.75 -5.65
N ARG A 25 -12.31 -6.26 -6.07
CA ARG A 25 -13.63 -5.71 -5.69
C ARG A 25 -13.88 -5.73 -4.17
N PRO A 26 -13.67 -6.85 -3.44
CA PRO A 26 -13.87 -6.88 -1.98
C PRO A 26 -12.97 -5.93 -1.19
N VAL A 27 -11.82 -5.53 -1.73
CA VAL A 27 -10.91 -4.57 -1.09
C VAL A 27 -11.21 -3.11 -1.50
N GLY A 28 -12.37 -2.87 -2.10
CA GLY A 28 -12.90 -1.53 -2.34
C GLY A 28 -12.53 -0.92 -3.69
N PHE A 29 -12.12 -1.72 -4.69
CA PHE A 29 -11.98 -1.22 -6.07
C PHE A 29 -13.35 -1.08 -6.72
N GLU A 30 -13.56 0.04 -7.41
CA GLU A 30 -14.71 0.26 -8.27
C GLU A 30 -14.37 0.12 -9.77
N SER A 31 -15.38 0.13 -10.63
CA SER A 31 -15.17 -0.07 -12.08
C SER A 31 -14.21 0.96 -12.66
N GLU A 32 -14.36 2.21 -12.23
CA GLU A 32 -13.52 3.34 -12.64
C GLU A 32 -12.08 3.25 -12.11
N ASP A 33 -11.82 2.47 -11.05
CA ASP A 33 -10.48 2.37 -10.47
C ASP A 33 -9.54 1.51 -11.32
N PHE A 34 -10.08 0.62 -12.17
CA PHE A 34 -9.26 -0.20 -13.05
C PHE A 34 -8.58 0.64 -14.14
N ASP A 35 -9.12 1.81 -14.48
CA ASP A 35 -8.52 2.74 -15.44
C ASP A 35 -7.53 3.73 -14.80
N LYS A 36 -7.36 3.68 -13.46
CA LYS A 36 -6.44 4.55 -12.70
C LYS A 36 -5.06 3.89 -12.49
N PRO A 37 -3.97 4.66 -12.37
CA PRO A 37 -2.71 4.13 -11.85
C PRO A 37 -2.91 3.64 -10.42
N GLN A 38 -2.38 2.45 -10.11
CA GLN A 38 -2.44 1.90 -8.76
C GLN A 38 -1.18 2.28 -7.98
N VAL A 39 -1.35 2.78 -6.76
CA VAL A 39 -0.26 3.26 -5.91
C VAL A 39 -0.24 2.46 -4.62
N GLY A 40 0.81 1.64 -4.45
CA GLY A 40 1.06 0.92 -3.22
C GLY A 40 1.66 1.83 -2.16
N ILE A 41 1.02 1.92 -0.99
CA ILE A 41 1.47 2.74 0.14
C ILE A 41 2.01 1.81 1.21
N ALA A 42 3.34 1.74 1.29
CA ALA A 42 4.05 0.89 2.24
C ALA A 42 4.12 1.55 3.62
N SER A 43 3.24 1.13 4.52
CA SER A 43 3.24 1.56 5.91
C SER A 43 4.22 0.73 6.74
N THR A 44 4.98 1.39 7.60
CA THR A 44 5.77 0.75 8.67
C THR A 44 5.07 0.86 10.02
N TRP A 45 3.73 1.01 10.03
CA TRP A 45 2.98 1.07 11.27
C TRP A 45 3.15 -0.21 12.08
N SER A 46 3.39 -0.04 13.38
CA SER A 46 3.42 -1.12 14.34
C SER A 46 3.34 -0.59 15.77
N MET A 47 2.76 -1.38 16.66
CA MET A 47 2.70 -1.10 18.11
C MET A 47 3.98 -1.50 18.85
N VAL A 48 5.03 -1.97 18.16
CA VAL A 48 6.30 -2.38 18.77
C VAL A 48 7.14 -1.19 19.25
N THR A 49 6.89 0.04 18.77
CA THR A 49 7.68 1.22 19.12
C THR A 49 6.88 2.51 18.97
N PRO A 50 7.11 3.53 19.82
CA PRO A 50 6.48 4.85 19.66
C PRO A 50 6.86 5.53 18.34
N CYS A 51 8.01 5.19 17.75
CA CYS A 51 8.45 5.76 16.47
C CYS A 51 7.50 5.46 15.30
N ASN A 52 6.74 4.36 15.39
CA ASN A 52 5.95 3.83 14.26
C ASN A 52 4.46 3.71 14.56
N MET A 53 4.06 3.85 15.83
CA MET A 53 2.67 3.62 16.26
C MET A 53 1.63 4.55 15.61
N HIS A 54 2.07 5.65 14.99
CA HIS A 54 1.22 6.68 14.38
C HIS A 54 1.29 6.69 12.85
N ILE A 55 2.05 5.77 12.23
CA ILE A 55 2.27 5.76 10.78
C ILE A 55 1.05 5.24 10.01
N ASP A 56 0.10 4.59 10.67
CA ASP A 56 -1.21 4.23 10.10
C ASP A 56 -1.98 5.46 9.64
N ALA A 57 -2.10 6.47 10.50
CA ALA A 57 -2.79 7.72 10.15
C ALA A 57 -2.09 8.47 9.00
N LEU A 58 -0.75 8.41 8.94
CA LEU A 58 0.01 8.99 7.83
C LEU A 58 -0.18 8.20 6.53
N ALA A 59 -0.29 6.88 6.60
CA ALA A 59 -0.56 6.03 5.44
C ALA A 59 -1.97 6.28 4.90
N GLU A 60 -2.97 6.46 5.76
CA GLU A 60 -4.33 6.86 5.38
C GLU A 60 -4.35 8.24 4.71
N ALA A 61 -3.66 9.23 5.27
CA ALA A 61 -3.56 10.56 4.67
C ALA A 61 -2.86 10.53 3.29
N ALA A 62 -1.81 9.71 3.14
CA ALA A 62 -1.15 9.49 1.85
C ALA A 62 -2.08 8.79 0.84
N ALA A 63 -2.91 7.85 1.30
CA ALA A 63 -3.90 7.16 0.48
C ALA A 63 -4.93 8.13 -0.08
N MET A 64 -5.48 8.99 0.78
CA MET A 64 -6.40 10.06 0.39
C MET A 64 -5.78 10.98 -0.66
N GLY A 65 -4.54 11.44 -0.44
CA GLY A 65 -3.86 12.31 -1.40
C GLY A 65 -3.59 11.64 -2.76
N ALA A 66 -3.27 10.34 -2.78
CA ALA A 66 -3.11 9.59 -4.02
C ALA A 66 -4.45 9.45 -4.77
N ASP A 67 -5.53 9.16 -4.06
CA ASP A 67 -6.87 9.03 -4.66
C ASP A 67 -7.36 10.38 -5.22
N GLU A 68 -7.15 11.49 -4.48
CA GLU A 68 -7.45 12.86 -4.93
C GLU A 68 -6.66 13.27 -6.19
N ALA A 69 -5.43 12.76 -6.34
CA ALA A 69 -4.59 12.98 -7.52
C ALA A 69 -4.99 12.11 -8.73
N GLY A 70 -6.05 11.29 -8.60
CA GLY A 70 -6.58 10.45 -9.67
C GLY A 70 -5.93 9.07 -9.79
N ALA A 71 -5.27 8.59 -8.73
CA ALA A 71 -4.81 7.21 -8.61
C ALA A 71 -5.81 6.34 -7.84
N LYS A 72 -5.51 5.05 -7.71
CA LYS A 72 -6.14 4.15 -6.73
C LYS A 72 -5.08 3.66 -5.74
N SER A 73 -5.21 4.08 -4.50
CA SER A 73 -4.33 3.72 -3.40
C SER A 73 -4.57 2.29 -2.92
N VAL A 74 -3.49 1.61 -2.50
CA VAL A 74 -3.53 0.31 -1.83
C VAL A 74 -2.53 0.36 -0.68
N VAL A 75 -3.02 0.47 0.55
CA VAL A 75 -2.17 0.45 1.74
C VAL A 75 -1.78 -0.99 2.05
N PHE A 76 -0.48 -1.21 2.25
CA PHE A 76 0.06 -2.47 2.75
C PHE A 76 1.13 -2.19 3.80
N ASN A 77 1.59 -3.21 4.53
CA ASN A 77 2.49 -3.04 5.66
C ASN A 77 3.82 -3.78 5.46
N THR A 78 4.89 -3.30 6.09
CA THR A 78 6.17 -4.00 6.22
C THR A 78 6.69 -3.95 7.66
N ILE A 79 7.63 -4.85 7.99
CA ILE A 79 8.16 -5.04 9.33
C ILE A 79 8.75 -3.76 9.94
N THR A 80 8.73 -3.71 11.27
CA THR A 80 9.36 -2.65 12.07
C THR A 80 10.04 -3.28 13.27
N VAL A 81 11.21 -2.75 13.62
CA VAL A 81 11.93 -3.06 14.86
C VAL A 81 12.09 -1.81 15.70
N SER A 82 12.40 -1.98 16.98
CA SER A 82 12.70 -0.88 17.89
C SER A 82 14.13 -0.99 18.37
N ASP A 83 15.00 -0.13 17.88
CA ASP A 83 16.37 -0.04 18.38
C ASP A 83 16.36 0.20 19.89
N GLY A 84 15.59 1.19 20.37
CA GLY A 84 15.52 1.53 21.79
C GLY A 84 15.16 0.35 22.71
N ILE A 85 14.35 -0.60 22.24
CA ILE A 85 13.99 -1.81 23.01
C ILE A 85 15.03 -2.93 22.82
N SER A 86 15.57 -3.11 21.61
CA SER A 86 16.51 -4.20 21.31
C SER A 86 17.91 -3.94 21.88
N MET A 87 18.29 -2.68 22.10
CA MET A 87 19.60 -2.27 22.61
C MET A 87 20.04 -3.05 23.86
N GLY A 88 21.27 -3.56 23.83
CA GLY A 88 21.87 -4.32 24.93
C GLY A 88 21.49 -5.81 24.98
N THR A 89 20.70 -6.30 24.03
CA THR A 89 20.30 -7.72 23.94
C THR A 89 20.83 -8.36 22.64
N PRO A 90 20.77 -9.70 22.48
CA PRO A 90 21.02 -10.35 21.19
C PRO A 90 20.13 -9.87 20.03
N GLY A 91 19.03 -9.16 20.33
CA GLY A 91 18.16 -8.54 19.33
C GLY A 91 18.86 -7.53 18.43
N MET A 92 19.94 -6.88 18.89
CA MET A 92 20.75 -5.95 18.08
C MET A 92 21.51 -6.59 16.91
N ARG A 93 21.40 -7.90 16.72
CA ARG A 93 22.00 -8.61 15.58
C ARG A 93 21.11 -8.62 14.33
N TYR A 94 19.90 -8.09 14.44
CA TYR A 94 18.85 -8.09 13.42
C TYR A 94 18.46 -6.67 13.04
#